data_AF-A0A847ZQK2-F1
#
_entry.id   AF-A0A847ZQK2-F1
#
_cell.length_a   1.000
_cell.length_b   1.000
_cell.length_c   1.000
_cell.angle_alpha   90.00
_cell.angle_beta   90.00
_cell.angle_gamma   90.00
#
_symmetry.space_group_name_H-M   'P 1'
#
loop_
_entity.id
_entity.type
_entity.pdbx_description
1 polymer ?
#
loop_
_entity_poly.entity_id
_entity_poly.type
_entity_poly.pdbx_seq_one_letter_code
_entity_poly.pdbx_strand_id
1 'polypeptide(L)'
;WAAVLAAATIAIITAIRAWKPLWPALLIAVVLASLAAWALHLPVETIGTRFGSIPSTLPFPAMPAVTMERLVALLPSAISLAILGAIESLLSAVVADGMTGRKHRSNAELVAQGVANIATPLFGGITVTGTIARTATNVKAGAHGPVSGMLHAAYILLFMLVAAPLMSLIPLAALAGILALVAWNMIEKKEISKLQAWPTLSVLLVTFLVTIFRDLIEGIAAGIILSIIINFLLRRTRGG
;
A
#
# COMPACT_ATOMS: atom_id res chain seq x y z
N TRP A 1 -13.25 18.22 16.43
CA TRP A 1 -11.79 18.12 16.64
C TRP A 1 -11.10 17.16 15.68
N ALA A 2 -11.50 15.89 15.58
CA ALA A 2 -10.86 14.92 14.68
C ALA A 2 -10.76 15.38 13.21
N ALA A 3 -11.87 15.84 12.60
CA ALA A 3 -11.85 16.33 11.22
C ALA A 3 -10.93 17.56 11.02
N VAL A 4 -10.88 18.45 12.01
CA VAL A 4 -9.99 19.63 11.98
C VAL A 4 -8.53 19.21 12.03
N LEU A 5 -8.19 18.27 12.93
CA LEU A 5 -6.82 17.76 13.04
C LEU A 5 -6.40 16.99 11.77
N ALA A 6 -7.31 16.23 11.16
CA ALA A 6 -7.07 15.55 9.89
C ALA A 6 -6.82 16.56 8.75
N ALA A 7 -7.68 17.58 8.62
CA ALA A 7 -7.51 18.64 7.62
C ALA A 7 -6.23 19.44 7.83
N ALA A 8 -5.89 19.78 9.08
CA ALA A 8 -4.64 20.43 9.44
C ALA A 8 -3.43 19.56 9.09
N THR A 9 -3.50 18.25 9.35
CA THR A 9 -2.44 17.29 8.98
C THR A 9 -2.24 17.30 7.46
N ILE A 10 -3.31 17.26 6.66
CA ILE A 10 -3.24 17.36 5.20
C ILE A 10 -2.58 18.68 4.77
N ALA A 11 -3.03 19.81 5.34
CA ALA A 11 -2.50 21.14 5.03
C ALA A 11 -1.01 21.27 5.35
N ILE A 12 -0.56 20.71 6.47
CA ILE A 12 0.86 20.66 6.85
C ILE A 12 1.66 19.86 5.82
N ILE A 13 1.18 18.67 5.44
CA ILE A 13 1.89 17.83 4.46
C ILE A 13 2.01 18.53 3.12
N THR A 14 0.93 19.15 2.62
CA THR A 14 0.95 19.85 1.34
C THR A 14 1.83 21.10 1.38
N ALA A 15 1.80 21.87 2.47
CA ALA A 15 2.66 23.04 2.67
C ALA A 15 4.14 22.66 2.69
N ILE A 16 4.54 21.63 3.46
CA ILE A 16 5.93 21.18 3.53
C ILE A 16 6.40 20.69 2.16
N ARG A 17 5.58 19.89 1.45
CA ARG A 17 5.92 19.42 0.09
C ARG A 17 6.10 20.56 -0.91
N ALA A 18 5.34 21.65 -0.76
CA ALA A 18 5.46 22.82 -1.62
C ALA A 18 6.73 23.63 -1.33
N TRP A 19 7.13 23.78 -0.06
CA TRP A 19 8.29 24.60 0.33
C TRP A 19 9.62 23.84 0.33
N LYS A 20 9.63 22.60 0.80
CA LYS A 20 10.82 21.75 0.96
C LYS A 20 10.49 20.30 0.57
N PRO A 21 10.44 19.97 -0.72
CA PRO A 21 9.99 18.65 -1.20
C PRO A 21 10.87 17.47 -0.74
N LEU A 22 12.12 17.74 -0.33
CA LEU A 22 13.05 16.73 0.19
C LEU A 22 12.80 16.36 1.65
N TRP A 23 11.98 17.13 2.38
CA TRP A 23 11.72 16.88 3.81
C TRP A 23 10.71 15.75 4.01
N PRO A 24 10.81 14.98 5.10
CA PRO A 24 9.90 13.88 5.40
C PRO A 24 8.53 14.39 5.88
N ALA A 25 7.75 14.99 4.96
CA ALA A 25 6.52 15.72 5.26
C ALA A 25 5.50 14.91 6.07
N LEU A 26 5.36 13.60 5.79
CA LEU A 26 4.46 12.72 6.54
C LEU A 26 4.89 12.58 8.01
N LEU A 27 6.19 12.37 8.26
CA LEU A 27 6.72 12.23 9.62
C LEU A 27 6.54 13.52 10.41
N ILE A 28 6.88 14.67 9.80
CA ILE A 28 6.75 15.98 10.43
C ILE A 28 5.29 16.26 10.76
N ALA A 29 4.37 15.97 9.85
CA ALA A 29 2.94 16.19 10.08
C ALA A 29 2.39 15.31 11.21
N VAL A 30 2.79 14.03 11.29
CA VAL A 30 2.41 13.16 12.43
C VAL A 30 2.94 13.73 13.74
N VAL A 31 4.22 14.10 13.80
CA VAL A 31 4.83 14.65 15.02
C VAL A 31 4.12 15.92 15.46
N LEU A 32 3.87 16.87 14.55
CA LEU A 32 3.17 18.11 14.86
C LEU A 32 1.72 17.87 15.29
N ALA A 33 1.02 16.93 14.63
CA ALA A 33 -0.35 16.59 15.00
C ALA A 33 -0.43 15.90 16.38
N SER A 34 0.53 15.00 16.69
CA SER A 34 0.67 14.39 18.01
C SER A 34 0.95 15.43 19.10
N LEU A 35 1.89 16.34 18.86
CA LEU A 35 2.22 17.41 19.81
C LEU A 35 1.04 18.36 20.02
N ALA A 36 0.33 18.74 18.96
CA ALA A 36 -0.84 19.60 19.06
C ALA A 36 -1.99 18.91 19.83
N ALA A 37 -2.26 17.64 19.54
CA ALA A 37 -3.27 16.87 20.24
C ALA A 37 -2.96 16.73 21.74
N TRP A 38 -1.70 16.46 22.07
CA TRP A 38 -1.23 16.34 23.46
C TRP A 38 -1.25 17.69 24.19
N ALA A 39 -0.64 18.74 23.62
CA ALA A 39 -0.52 20.04 24.28
C ALA A 39 -1.88 20.74 24.49
N LEU A 40 -2.80 20.61 23.53
CA LEU A 40 -4.13 21.20 23.60
C LEU A 40 -5.16 20.28 24.25
N HIS A 41 -4.75 19.10 24.74
CA HIS A 41 -5.64 18.10 25.35
C HIS A 41 -6.87 17.80 24.48
N LEU A 42 -6.67 17.65 23.16
CA LEU A 42 -7.77 17.46 22.23
C LEU A 42 -8.47 16.11 22.50
N PRO A 43 -9.82 16.06 22.51
CA PRO A 43 -10.56 14.82 22.69
C PRO A 43 -10.58 14.03 21.37
N VAL A 44 -9.43 13.47 20.99
CA VAL A 44 -9.25 12.63 19.80
C VAL A 44 -8.69 11.28 20.19
N GLU A 45 -9.18 10.22 19.58
CA GLU A 45 -8.62 8.88 19.79
C GLU A 45 -7.19 8.81 19.24
N THR A 46 -6.29 8.23 20.02
CA THR A 46 -4.93 7.88 19.65
C THR A 46 -4.80 6.37 19.45
N ILE A 47 -3.69 5.91 18.86
CA ILE A 47 -3.40 4.48 18.76
C ILE A 47 -3.47 3.82 20.13
N GLY A 48 -2.86 4.44 21.16
CA GLY A 48 -2.82 3.91 22.52
C GLY A 48 -4.19 3.79 23.16
N THR A 49 -5.05 4.82 23.02
CA THR A 49 -6.39 4.79 23.61
C THR A 49 -7.32 3.80 22.92
N ARG A 50 -7.14 3.57 21.61
CA ARG A 50 -8.04 2.71 20.82
C ARG A 50 -7.60 1.24 20.78
N PHE A 51 -6.30 0.99 20.66
CA PHE A 51 -5.73 -0.33 20.41
C PHE A 51 -4.87 -0.85 21.59
N GLY A 52 -4.64 -0.04 22.62
CA GLY A 52 -3.83 -0.40 23.78
C GLY A 52 -2.33 -0.23 23.54
N SER A 53 -1.53 -0.96 24.33
CA SER A 53 -0.07 -0.91 24.24
C SER A 53 0.43 -1.53 22.94
N ILE A 54 1.27 -0.81 22.20
CA ILE A 54 1.96 -1.34 21.03
C ILE A 54 3.08 -2.27 21.52
N PRO A 55 3.18 -3.52 21.02
CA PRO A 55 4.24 -4.43 21.41
C PRO A 55 5.62 -3.81 21.17
N SER A 56 6.44 -3.76 22.22
CA SER A 56 7.83 -3.27 22.16
C SER A 56 8.86 -4.40 22.02
N THR A 57 8.39 -5.65 21.88
CA THR A 57 9.23 -6.83 21.74
C THR A 57 9.25 -7.32 20.30
N LEU A 58 10.34 -8.00 19.93
CA LEU A 58 10.39 -8.69 18.65
C LEU A 58 9.41 -9.88 18.69
N PRO A 59 8.51 -10.02 17.69
CA PRO A 59 7.63 -11.18 17.65
C PRO A 59 8.47 -12.45 17.45
N PHE A 60 8.25 -13.44 18.31
CA PHE A 60 8.82 -14.77 18.10
C PHE A 60 8.04 -15.49 16.99
N PRO A 61 8.73 -16.32 16.18
CA PRO A 61 8.06 -17.06 15.13
C PRO A 61 7.01 -18.01 15.73
N ALA A 62 5.76 -17.85 15.30
CA ALA A 62 4.62 -18.65 15.71
C ALA A 62 3.92 -19.22 14.47
N MET A 63 3.62 -20.51 14.49
CA MET A 63 2.84 -21.13 13.42
C MET A 63 1.37 -20.68 13.54
N PRO A 64 0.78 -20.12 12.47
CA PRO A 64 -0.65 -19.82 12.46
C PRO A 64 -1.45 -21.14 12.52
N ALA A 65 -2.61 -21.12 13.15
CA ALA A 65 -3.49 -22.29 13.19
C ALA A 65 -4.04 -22.59 11.79
N VAL A 66 -3.46 -23.61 11.14
CA VAL A 66 -3.86 -24.13 9.83
C VAL A 66 -4.90 -25.24 10.04
N THR A 67 -6.15 -24.95 9.66
CA THR A 67 -7.23 -25.94 9.60
C THR A 67 -7.77 -26.00 8.18
N MET A 68 -8.31 -27.15 7.77
CA MET A 68 -8.86 -27.31 6.41
C MET A 68 -10.00 -26.31 6.15
N GLU A 69 -10.83 -26.06 7.16
CA GLU A 69 -11.90 -25.06 7.11
C GLU A 69 -11.37 -23.66 6.79
N ARG A 70 -10.29 -23.22 7.47
CA ARG A 70 -9.66 -21.92 7.23
C ARG A 70 -9.00 -21.85 5.86
N LEU A 71 -8.37 -22.94 5.41
CA LEU A 71 -7.77 -23.01 4.09
C LEU A 71 -8.83 -22.78 3.01
N VAL A 72 -9.96 -23.49 3.06
CA VAL A 72 -11.06 -23.33 2.10
C VAL A 72 -11.68 -21.94 2.18
N ALA A 73 -11.91 -21.41 3.40
CA ALA A 73 -12.51 -20.08 3.58
C ALA A 73 -11.63 -18.94 3.07
N LEU A 74 -10.30 -19.04 3.22
CA LEU A 74 -9.36 -17.97 2.87
C LEU A 74 -8.81 -18.11 1.45
N LEU A 75 -8.98 -19.26 0.78
CA LEU A 75 -8.44 -19.53 -0.55
C LEU A 75 -8.80 -18.45 -1.60
N PRO A 76 -10.06 -17.97 -1.70
CA PRO A 76 -10.41 -16.95 -2.68
C PRO A 76 -9.68 -15.63 -2.44
N SER A 77 -9.55 -15.23 -1.17
CA SER A 77 -8.82 -14.02 -0.76
C SER A 77 -7.32 -14.17 -1.00
N ALA A 78 -6.75 -15.35 -0.69
CA ALA A 78 -5.34 -15.64 -0.89
C ALA A 78 -4.96 -15.58 -2.37
N ILE A 79 -5.76 -16.17 -3.28
CA ILE A 79 -5.53 -16.10 -4.72
C ILE A 79 -5.60 -14.65 -5.22
N SER A 80 -6.60 -13.89 -4.77
CA SER A 80 -6.78 -12.50 -5.18
C SER A 80 -5.60 -11.62 -4.73
N LEU A 81 -5.15 -11.76 -3.49
CA LEU A 81 -4.00 -11.04 -2.97
C LEU A 81 -2.68 -11.48 -3.61
N ALA A 82 -2.54 -12.77 -3.96
CA ALA A 82 -1.36 -13.27 -4.67
C ALA A 82 -1.26 -12.67 -6.07
N ILE A 83 -2.38 -12.62 -6.81
CA ILE A 83 -2.44 -11.99 -8.15
C ILE A 83 -2.18 -10.49 -8.04
N LEU A 84 -2.85 -9.78 -7.13
CA LEU A 84 -2.67 -8.35 -6.92
C LEU A 84 -1.22 -8.02 -6.56
N GLY A 85 -0.65 -8.77 -5.60
CA GLY A 85 0.74 -8.61 -5.20
C GLY A 85 1.71 -8.88 -6.35
N ALA A 86 1.49 -9.95 -7.12
CA ALA A 86 2.33 -10.29 -8.28
C ALA A 86 2.32 -9.16 -9.32
N ILE A 87 1.16 -8.58 -9.61
CA ILE A 87 1.03 -7.44 -10.53
C ILE A 87 1.82 -6.24 -9.98
N GLU A 88 1.62 -5.86 -8.73
CA GLU A 88 2.33 -4.72 -8.11
C GLU A 88 3.85 -4.92 -8.03
N SER A 89 4.32 -6.12 -7.70
CA SER A 89 5.76 -6.42 -7.65
C SER A 89 6.39 -6.39 -9.04
N LEU A 90 5.73 -6.98 -10.05
CA LEU A 90 6.22 -6.96 -11.42
C LEU A 90 6.17 -5.54 -12.03
N LEU A 91 5.12 -4.76 -11.78
CA LEU A 91 5.06 -3.36 -12.21
C LEU A 91 6.17 -2.54 -11.55
N SER A 92 6.45 -2.77 -10.27
CA SER A 92 7.57 -2.14 -9.56
C SER A 92 8.92 -2.50 -10.18
N ALA A 93 9.10 -3.77 -10.56
CA ALA A 93 10.31 -4.25 -11.21
C ALA A 93 10.49 -3.64 -12.62
N VAL A 94 9.41 -3.55 -13.41
CA VAL A 94 9.44 -2.91 -14.75
C VAL A 94 9.81 -1.43 -14.65
N VAL A 95 9.30 -0.70 -13.65
CA VAL A 95 9.69 0.69 -13.42
C VAL A 95 11.16 0.80 -13.04
N ALA A 96 11.67 -0.08 -12.18
CA ALA A 96 13.09 -0.10 -11.82
C ALA A 96 14.00 -0.41 -13.02
N ASP A 97 13.61 -1.38 -13.85
CA ASP A 97 14.30 -1.74 -15.09
C ASP A 97 14.42 -0.54 -16.03
N GLY A 98 13.31 0.18 -16.25
CA GLY A 98 13.29 1.39 -17.08
C GLY A 98 14.18 2.52 -16.56
N MET A 99 14.40 2.58 -15.25
CA MET A 99 15.25 3.60 -14.61
C MET A 99 16.73 3.22 -14.55
N THR A 100 17.04 1.92 -14.52
CA THR A 100 18.42 1.41 -14.33
C THR A 100 19.03 0.84 -15.61
N GLY A 101 18.23 0.64 -16.67
CA GLY A 101 18.65 -0.04 -17.91
C GLY A 101 18.88 -1.54 -17.74
N ARG A 102 18.50 -2.13 -16.60
CA ARG A 102 18.60 -3.57 -16.32
C ARG A 102 17.30 -4.28 -16.70
N LYS A 103 17.34 -5.62 -16.63
CA LYS A 103 16.16 -6.47 -16.75
C LYS A 103 16.02 -7.35 -15.53
N HIS A 104 14.88 -7.30 -14.89
CA HIS A 104 14.51 -8.21 -13.82
C HIS A 104 14.24 -9.62 -14.37
N ARG A 105 14.19 -10.60 -13.47
CA ARG A 105 13.74 -11.96 -13.78
C ARG A 105 12.40 -12.18 -13.10
N SER A 106 11.31 -12.17 -13.87
CA SER A 106 9.94 -12.23 -13.32
C SER A 106 9.71 -13.45 -12.42
N ASN A 107 10.22 -14.63 -12.81
CA ASN A 107 10.11 -15.83 -11.97
C ASN A 107 10.82 -15.69 -10.62
N ALA A 108 11.99 -15.02 -10.60
CA ALA A 108 12.72 -14.82 -9.35
C ALA A 108 11.98 -13.84 -8.44
N GLU A 109 11.38 -12.79 -9.01
CA GLU A 109 10.54 -11.82 -8.28
C GLU A 109 9.33 -12.50 -7.64
N LEU A 110 8.59 -13.31 -8.41
CA LEU A 110 7.41 -14.02 -7.93
C LEU A 110 7.76 -15.06 -6.85
N VAL A 111 8.86 -15.79 -7.00
CA VAL A 111 9.33 -16.74 -5.99
C VAL A 111 9.74 -16.00 -4.71
N ALA A 112 10.48 -14.90 -4.83
CA ALA A 112 10.88 -14.09 -3.67
C ALA A 112 9.67 -13.54 -2.92
N GLN A 113 8.68 -13.01 -3.64
CA GLN A 113 7.42 -12.54 -3.07
C GLN A 113 6.63 -13.66 -2.40
N GLY A 114 6.58 -14.86 -3.01
CA GLY A 114 5.93 -16.04 -2.42
C GLY A 114 6.59 -16.45 -1.10
N VAL A 115 7.93 -16.57 -1.09
CA VAL A 115 8.70 -16.88 0.13
C VAL A 115 8.47 -15.82 1.21
N ALA A 116 8.49 -14.54 0.85
CA ALA A 116 8.22 -13.46 1.78
C ALA A 116 6.80 -13.55 2.40
N ASN A 117 5.78 -13.85 1.59
CA ASN A 117 4.40 -13.99 2.07
C ASN A 117 4.14 -15.28 2.87
N ILE A 118 4.98 -16.31 2.73
CA ILE A 118 4.94 -17.50 3.60
C ILE A 118 5.64 -17.22 4.94
N ALA A 119 6.77 -16.49 4.91
CA ALA A 119 7.54 -16.20 6.11
C ALA A 119 6.91 -15.11 6.99
N THR A 120 6.31 -14.08 6.40
CA THR A 120 5.81 -12.91 7.12
C THR A 120 4.74 -13.22 8.18
N PRO A 121 3.73 -14.09 7.92
CA PRO A 121 2.73 -14.46 8.92
C PRO A 121 3.31 -15.18 10.15
N LEU A 122 4.47 -15.84 10.02
CA LEU A 122 5.13 -16.49 11.15
C LEU A 122 5.54 -15.47 12.22
N PHE A 123 5.78 -14.22 11.83
CA PHE A 123 6.13 -13.13 12.74
C PHE A 123 4.92 -12.20 13.03
N GLY A 124 3.69 -12.66 12.75
CA GLY A 124 2.47 -11.87 12.91
C GLY A 124 2.29 -10.76 11.86
N GLY A 125 3.07 -10.80 10.78
CA GLY A 125 2.95 -9.82 9.71
C GLY A 125 1.82 -10.13 8.73
N ILE A 126 1.51 -9.13 7.90
CA ILE A 126 0.49 -9.20 6.85
C ILE A 126 1.11 -9.47 5.48
N THR A 127 0.29 -9.62 4.44
CA THR A 127 0.78 -9.79 3.08
C THR A 127 1.67 -8.63 2.62
N VAL A 128 2.72 -8.95 1.88
CA VAL A 128 3.72 -8.00 1.39
C VAL A 128 3.81 -8.03 -0.13
N THR A 129 4.14 -6.88 -0.72
CA THR A 129 4.31 -6.69 -2.17
C THR A 129 5.34 -5.61 -2.47
N GLY A 130 5.84 -5.59 -3.71
CA GLY A 130 6.62 -4.47 -4.24
C GLY A 130 5.80 -3.17 -4.27
N THR A 131 6.49 -2.03 -4.15
CA THR A 131 5.83 -0.71 -4.20
C THR A 131 6.55 0.21 -5.17
N ILE A 132 5.89 0.57 -6.27
CA ILE A 132 6.47 1.35 -7.37
C ILE A 132 7.11 2.64 -6.84
N ALA A 133 6.39 3.37 -5.99
CA ALA A 133 6.84 4.64 -5.44
C ALA A 133 8.12 4.51 -4.60
N ARG A 134 8.24 3.48 -3.74
CA ARG A 134 9.45 3.28 -2.94
C ARG A 134 10.60 2.82 -3.80
N THR A 135 10.36 1.89 -4.73
CA THR A 135 11.39 1.42 -5.67
C THR A 135 11.95 2.57 -6.50
N ALA A 136 11.09 3.40 -7.10
CA ALA A 136 11.51 4.55 -7.89
C ALA A 136 12.28 5.59 -7.05
N THR A 137 11.84 5.86 -5.82
CA THR A 137 12.55 6.77 -4.90
C THR A 137 13.92 6.21 -4.53
N ASN A 138 14.01 4.91 -4.26
CA ASN A 138 15.24 4.23 -3.88
C ASN A 138 16.27 4.23 -5.04
N VAL A 139 15.82 3.97 -6.27
CA VAL A 139 16.67 4.04 -7.47
C VAL A 139 17.16 5.47 -7.70
N LYS A 140 16.29 6.48 -7.57
CA LYS A 140 16.70 7.91 -7.67
C LYS A 140 17.69 8.32 -6.60
N ALA A 141 17.65 7.69 -5.43
CA ALA A 141 18.61 7.88 -4.36
C ALA A 141 19.95 7.16 -4.60
N GLY A 142 20.12 6.48 -5.74
CA GLY A 142 21.36 5.79 -6.09
C GLY A 142 21.49 4.38 -5.47
N ALA A 143 20.39 3.71 -5.13
CA ALA A 143 20.44 2.31 -4.73
C ALA A 143 20.61 1.38 -5.95
N HIS A 144 21.54 0.42 -5.86
CA HIS A 144 21.89 -0.49 -6.95
C HIS A 144 21.80 -1.99 -6.59
N GLY A 145 21.36 -2.31 -5.37
CA GLY A 145 21.33 -3.68 -4.83
C GLY A 145 20.40 -3.85 -3.62
N PRO A 146 20.28 -5.09 -3.10
CA PRO A 146 19.30 -5.44 -2.06
C PRO A 146 19.59 -4.81 -0.69
N VAL A 147 20.84 -4.37 -0.47
CA VAL A 147 21.30 -3.81 0.81
C VAL A 147 20.46 -2.61 1.25
N SER A 148 19.99 -1.77 0.31
CA SER A 148 19.11 -0.65 0.67
C SER A 148 17.80 -1.13 1.32
N GLY A 149 17.20 -2.20 0.79
CA GLY A 149 16.01 -2.81 1.38
C GLY A 149 16.27 -3.45 2.74
N MET A 150 17.42 -4.11 2.90
CA MET A 150 17.85 -4.69 4.19
C MET A 150 18.05 -3.61 5.26
N LEU A 151 18.72 -2.51 4.91
CA LEU A 151 18.89 -1.36 5.78
C LEU A 151 17.55 -0.71 6.12
N HIS A 152 16.64 -0.57 5.14
CA HIS A 152 15.30 -0.05 5.38
C HIS A 152 14.53 -0.89 6.42
N ALA A 153 14.58 -2.22 6.31
CA ALA A 153 13.97 -3.11 7.29
C ALA A 153 14.62 -2.97 8.68
N ALA A 154 15.95 -2.88 8.74
CA ALA A 154 16.68 -2.68 9.99
C ALA A 154 16.34 -1.33 10.66
N TYR A 155 16.23 -0.26 9.87
CA TYR A 155 15.82 1.05 10.38
C TYR A 155 14.38 1.04 10.89
N ILE A 156 13.44 0.41 10.17
CA ILE A 156 12.06 0.27 10.64
C ILE A 156 12.03 -0.50 11.97
N LEU A 157 12.78 -1.60 12.08
CA LEU A 157 12.87 -2.35 13.32
C LEU A 157 13.42 -1.51 14.47
N LEU A 158 14.51 -0.77 14.24
CA LEU A 158 15.10 0.12 15.24
C LEU A 158 14.12 1.22 15.67
N PHE A 159 13.46 1.87 14.71
CA PHE A 159 12.45 2.89 15.00
C PHE A 159 11.27 2.31 15.77
N MET A 160 10.82 1.10 15.42
CA MET A 160 9.74 0.43 16.15
C MET A 160 10.12 0.19 17.61
N LEU A 161 11.33 -0.32 17.88
CA LEU A 161 11.80 -0.61 19.24
C LEU A 161 12.00 0.65 20.09
N VAL A 162 12.51 1.74 19.50
CA VAL A 162 12.77 3.00 20.23
C VAL A 162 11.52 3.86 20.34
N ALA A 163 10.73 3.97 19.27
CA ALA A 163 9.58 4.87 19.20
C ALA A 163 8.26 4.19 19.60
N ALA A 164 8.25 2.91 20.01
CA ALA A 164 7.05 2.22 20.49
C ALA A 164 6.21 3.03 21.49
N PRO A 165 6.80 3.66 22.54
CA PRO A 165 6.04 4.49 23.47
C PRO A 165 5.41 5.72 22.78
N LEU A 166 6.15 6.34 21.86
CA LEU A 166 5.70 7.54 21.14
C LEU A 166 4.59 7.22 20.13
N MET A 167 4.61 6.03 19.53
CA MET A 167 3.57 5.61 18.59
C MET A 167 2.19 5.55 19.26
N SER A 168 2.11 5.25 20.56
CA SER A 168 0.83 5.24 21.29
C SER A 168 0.14 6.62 21.32
N LEU A 169 0.90 7.71 21.19
CA LEU A 169 0.41 9.09 21.21
C LEU A 169 -0.07 9.59 19.85
N ILE A 170 0.03 8.77 18.79
CA ILE A 170 -0.35 9.19 17.44
C ILE A 170 -1.89 9.28 17.34
N PRO A 171 -2.46 10.46 17.01
CA PRO A 171 -3.90 10.60 16.81
C PRO A 171 -4.37 9.84 15.57
N LEU A 172 -5.46 9.09 15.69
CA LEU A 172 -6.08 8.38 14.56
C LEU A 172 -6.55 9.36 13.47
N ALA A 173 -6.94 10.58 13.87
CA ALA A 173 -7.28 11.65 12.94
C ALA A 173 -6.11 12.08 12.03
N ALA A 174 -4.88 12.10 12.56
CA ALA A 174 -3.70 12.41 11.76
C ALA A 174 -3.43 11.31 10.72
N LEU A 175 -3.56 10.04 11.14
CA LEU A 175 -3.45 8.89 10.23
C LEU A 175 -4.54 8.92 9.16
N ALA A 176 -5.78 9.24 9.51
CA ALA A 176 -6.87 9.38 8.56
C ALA A 176 -6.57 10.46 7.51
N GLY A 177 -6.04 11.62 7.92
CA GLY A 177 -5.60 12.67 7.00
C GLY A 177 -4.48 12.21 6.05
N ILE A 178 -3.49 11.49 6.57
CA ILE A 178 -2.41 10.90 5.77
C ILE A 178 -2.97 9.91 4.75
N LEU A 179 -3.83 8.99 5.17
CA LEU A 179 -4.43 7.98 4.30
C LEU A 179 -5.29 8.62 3.20
N ALA A 180 -6.09 9.63 3.53
CA ALA A 180 -6.87 10.38 2.55
C ALA A 180 -5.98 11.07 1.50
N LEU A 181 -4.90 11.71 1.94
CA LEU A 181 -3.94 12.34 1.03
C LEU A 181 -3.19 11.32 0.18
N VAL A 182 -2.78 10.19 0.74
CA VAL A 182 -2.11 9.11 0.00
C VAL A 182 -3.07 8.53 -1.04
N ALA A 183 -4.30 8.22 -0.67
CA ALA A 183 -5.34 7.73 -1.59
C ALA A 183 -5.58 8.72 -2.73
N TRP A 184 -5.67 10.02 -2.44
CA TRP A 184 -5.82 11.06 -3.46
C TRP A 184 -4.67 11.11 -4.46
N ASN A 185 -3.44 10.90 -3.99
CA ASN A 185 -2.23 10.91 -4.83
C ASN A 185 -2.05 9.61 -5.64
N MET A 186 -2.71 8.52 -5.25
CA MET A 186 -2.71 7.27 -6.01
C MET A 186 -3.67 7.30 -7.22
N ILE A 187 -4.55 8.29 -7.31
CA ILE A 187 -5.45 8.43 -8.45
C ILE A 187 -4.67 8.96 -9.65
N GLU A 188 -4.48 8.11 -10.66
CA GLU A 188 -3.85 8.46 -11.94
C GLU A 188 -4.80 9.24 -12.86
N LYS A 189 -5.11 10.48 -12.47
CA LYS A 189 -6.10 11.36 -13.16
C LYS A 189 -5.80 11.52 -14.64
N LYS A 190 -4.52 11.58 -15.02
CA LYS A 190 -4.08 11.72 -16.41
C LYS A 190 -4.42 10.47 -17.21
N GLU A 191 -4.14 9.28 -16.68
CA GLU A 191 -4.47 8.03 -17.38
C GLU A 191 -5.98 7.82 -17.45
N ILE A 192 -6.71 8.09 -16.37
CA ILE A 192 -8.18 8.06 -16.37
C ILE A 192 -8.73 9.02 -17.43
N SER A 193 -8.18 10.22 -17.57
CA SER A 193 -8.63 11.19 -18.58
C SER A 193 -8.38 10.75 -20.02
N LYS A 194 -7.44 9.83 -20.27
CA LYS A 194 -7.17 9.24 -21.59
C LYS A 194 -8.07 8.04 -21.88
N LEU A 195 -8.66 7.43 -20.86
CA LEU A 195 -9.56 6.28 -20.98
C LEU A 195 -10.99 6.71 -21.39
N GLN A 196 -11.11 7.45 -22.50
CA GLN A 196 -12.40 7.96 -22.98
C GLN A 196 -13.09 7.01 -23.97
N ALA A 197 -12.36 6.05 -24.53
CA ALA A 197 -12.89 5.15 -25.53
C ALA A 197 -13.48 3.88 -24.93
N TRP A 198 -14.64 3.47 -25.44
CA TRP A 198 -15.10 2.10 -25.32
C TRP A 198 -14.10 1.16 -26.02
N PRO A 199 -13.78 -0.01 -25.44
CA PRO A 199 -14.41 -0.60 -24.27
C PRO A 199 -13.70 -0.38 -22.92
N THR A 200 -12.51 0.21 -22.91
CA THR A 200 -11.66 0.25 -21.70
C THR A 200 -12.30 1.05 -20.56
N LEU A 201 -13.08 2.09 -20.88
CA LEU A 201 -13.86 2.84 -19.88
C LEU A 201 -14.87 1.96 -19.13
N SER A 202 -15.50 0.99 -19.81
CA SER A 202 -16.48 0.10 -19.18
C SER A 202 -15.84 -0.83 -18.14
N VAL A 203 -14.65 -1.36 -18.45
CA VAL A 203 -13.87 -2.19 -17.50
C VAL A 203 -13.50 -1.38 -16.27
N LEU A 204 -13.04 -0.14 -16.45
CA LEU A 204 -12.73 0.77 -15.35
C LEU A 204 -13.95 1.03 -14.46
N LEU A 205 -15.08 1.44 -15.06
CA LEU A 205 -16.29 1.80 -14.32
C LEU A 205 -16.86 0.60 -13.57
N VAL A 206 -16.94 -0.58 -14.20
CA VAL A 206 -17.43 -1.79 -13.55
C VAL A 206 -16.53 -2.19 -12.39
N THR A 207 -15.21 -2.24 -12.61
CA THR A 207 -14.25 -2.57 -11.54
C THR A 207 -14.37 -1.59 -10.37
N PHE A 208 -14.44 -0.28 -10.67
CA PHE A 208 -14.55 0.78 -9.68
C PHE A 208 -15.85 0.71 -8.86
N LEU A 209 -17.00 0.63 -9.54
CA LEU A 209 -18.30 0.61 -8.88
C LEU A 209 -18.50 -0.68 -8.06
N VAL A 210 -18.11 -1.83 -8.58
CA VAL A 210 -18.18 -3.09 -7.83
C VAL A 210 -17.28 -3.01 -6.60
N THR A 211 -16.04 -2.49 -6.73
CA THR A 211 -15.14 -2.35 -5.56
C THR A 211 -15.71 -1.45 -4.47
N ILE A 212 -16.41 -0.36 -4.83
CA ILE A 212 -17.01 0.57 -3.87
C ILE A 212 -18.25 0.00 -3.19
N PHE A 213 -19.13 -0.65 -3.95
CA PHE A 213 -20.43 -1.10 -3.44
C PHE A 213 -20.44 -2.55 -2.93
N ARG A 214 -19.41 -3.33 -3.25
CA ARG A 214 -19.20 -4.71 -2.79
C ARG A 214 -17.86 -4.78 -2.06
N ASP A 215 -16.84 -5.26 -2.75
CA ASP A 215 -15.50 -5.43 -2.22
C ASP A 215 -14.47 -5.56 -3.36
N LEU A 216 -13.19 -5.52 -2.98
CA LEU A 216 -12.07 -5.58 -3.90
C LEU A 216 -12.00 -6.89 -4.71
N ILE A 217 -12.36 -8.03 -4.11
CA ILE A 217 -12.25 -9.35 -4.74
C ILE A 217 -13.31 -9.46 -5.85
N GLU A 218 -14.56 -9.12 -5.54
CA GLU A 218 -15.63 -9.06 -6.54
C GLU A 218 -15.29 -8.05 -7.66
N GLY A 219 -14.71 -6.91 -7.31
CA GLY A 219 -14.27 -5.89 -8.27
C GLY A 219 -13.25 -6.41 -9.27
N ILE A 220 -12.18 -7.06 -8.80
CA ILE A 220 -11.15 -7.67 -9.64
C ILE A 220 -11.74 -8.76 -10.54
N ALA A 221 -12.58 -9.65 -9.98
CA ALA A 221 -13.22 -10.71 -10.75
C ALA A 221 -14.10 -10.16 -11.87
N ALA A 222 -14.95 -9.17 -11.57
CA ALA A 222 -15.82 -8.52 -12.55
C ALA A 222 -15.01 -7.83 -13.67
N GLY A 223 -13.95 -7.11 -13.30
CA GLY A 223 -13.06 -6.46 -14.27
C GLY A 223 -12.37 -7.44 -15.22
N ILE A 224 -11.83 -8.54 -14.68
CA ILE A 224 -11.17 -9.59 -15.48
C ILE A 224 -12.17 -10.25 -16.45
N ILE A 225 -13.33 -10.68 -15.94
CA ILE A 225 -14.37 -11.33 -16.76
C ILE A 225 -14.79 -10.41 -17.90
N LEU A 226 -15.08 -9.14 -17.58
CA LEU A 226 -15.49 -8.16 -18.59
C LEU A 226 -14.38 -7.91 -19.62
N SER A 227 -13.13 -7.78 -19.17
CA SER A 227 -11.98 -7.61 -20.07
C SER A 227 -11.81 -8.79 -21.03
N ILE A 228 -11.99 -10.03 -20.55
CA ILE A 228 -11.92 -11.24 -21.39
C ILE A 228 -13.03 -11.24 -22.45
N ILE A 229 -14.28 -11.00 -22.04
CA ILE A 229 -15.44 -10.99 -22.94
C ILE A 229 -15.24 -9.95 -24.05
N ILE A 230 -14.84 -8.74 -23.68
CA ILE A 230 -14.63 -7.64 -24.61
C ILE A 230 -13.51 -7.95 -25.59
N ASN A 231 -12.36 -8.45 -25.11
CA ASN A 231 -11.23 -8.77 -25.96
C ASN A 231 -11.59 -9.85 -26.97
N PHE A 232 -12.34 -10.87 -26.53
CA PHE A 232 -12.84 -11.93 -27.40
C PHE A 232 -13.78 -11.39 -28.50
N LEU A 233 -14.74 -10.53 -28.14
CA LEU A 233 -15.66 -9.93 -29.10
C LEU A 233 -14.95 -9.04 -30.13
N LEU A 234 -14.00 -8.21 -29.68
CA LEU A 234 -13.22 -7.34 -30.56
C LEU A 234 -12.28 -8.09 -31.51
N ARG A 235 -11.75 -9.25 -31.10
CA ARG A 235 -10.95 -10.10 -31.99
C ARG A 235 -11.80 -10.70 -33.10
N ARG A 236 -13.05 -11.06 -32.80
CA ARG A 236 -13.97 -11.65 -33.77
C ARG A 236 -14.42 -10.66 -34.84
N THR A 237 -14.57 -9.37 -34.51
CA THR A 237 -14.96 -8.33 -35.47
C THR A 237 -13.81 -7.83 -36.35
N ARG A 238 -12.54 -8.11 -35.99
CA ARG A 238 -11.36 -7.77 -36.80
C ARG A 238 -10.88 -8.92 -37.70
N GLY A 239 -11.41 -10.13 -37.52
CA GLY A 239 -10.98 -11.35 -38.22
C GLY A 239 -11.94 -11.87 -39.29
N GLY A 240 -12.91 -11.06 -39.73
CA GLY A 240 -13.82 -11.34 -40.85
C GLY A 240 -13.93 -10.12 -41.75
#